data_AF-A0A061RXQ2-F1
#
_entry.id   AF-A0A061RXQ2-F1
#
_cell.length_a   1.000
_cell.length_b   1.000
_cell.length_c   1.000
_cell.angle_alpha   90.00
_cell.angle_beta   90.00
_cell.angle_gamma   90.00
#
_symmetry.space_group_name_H-M   'P 1'
#
loop_
_entity.id
_entity.type
_entity.pdbx_description
1 polymer ?
#
loop_
_entity_poly.entity_id
_entity_poly.type
_entity_poly.pdbx_seq_one_letter_code
_entity_poly.pdbx_strand_id
1 'polypeptide(L)'
;MSESADDKDRYSQAKENGVADVLNMCNRMLDAAGLVAHVETEEDMRIICAQTSVFVAACEAVTGQPLKGINRHPSTVEDRAENMSVVIQRIAALLNTDLNHLSGARIACGDLKDIFNLVEILVAKWFRRCENNGK
;
A
#
# COMPACT_ATOMS: atom_id res chain seq x y z
N MET A 1 1.54 -20.70 34.07
CA MET A 1 0.35 -20.27 33.31
C MET A 1 0.51 -20.86 31.93
N SER A 2 -0.19 -21.96 31.64
CA SER A 2 -0.11 -22.70 30.38
C SER A 2 -1.15 -22.14 29.41
N GLU A 3 -0.72 -21.46 28.34
CA GLU A 3 -1.61 -21.13 27.21
C GLU A 3 -2.05 -22.44 26.53
N SER A 4 -3.36 -22.65 26.51
CA SER A 4 -4.05 -23.82 25.95
C SER A 4 -3.88 -23.86 24.42
N ALA A 5 -3.87 -25.05 23.82
CA ALA A 5 -3.75 -25.21 22.36
C ALA A 5 -4.86 -24.47 21.58
N ASP A 6 -6.07 -24.40 22.14
CA ASP A 6 -7.22 -23.72 21.54
C ASP A 6 -7.01 -22.19 21.37
N ASP A 7 -6.24 -21.55 22.26
CA ASP A 7 -5.95 -20.11 22.17
C ASP A 7 -4.93 -19.81 21.05
N LYS A 8 -4.02 -20.76 20.78
CA LYS A 8 -3.02 -20.65 19.71
C LYS A 8 -3.64 -20.80 18.33
N ASP A 9 -4.59 -21.72 18.18
CA ASP A 9 -5.29 -21.94 16.90
C ASP A 9 -6.16 -20.72 16.56
N ARG A 10 -6.84 -20.14 17.55
CA ARG A 10 -7.65 -18.94 17.36
C ARG A 10 -6.82 -17.70 17.02
N TYR A 11 -5.65 -17.53 17.65
CA TYR A 11 -4.72 -16.44 17.35
C TYR A 11 -4.12 -16.60 15.95
N SER A 12 -3.74 -17.82 15.57
CA SER A 12 -3.20 -18.11 14.23
C SER A 12 -4.24 -17.83 13.15
N GLN A 13 -5.49 -18.25 13.36
CA GLN A 13 -6.58 -18.01 12.43
C GLN A 13 -6.96 -16.52 12.31
N ALA A 14 -6.95 -15.76 13.42
CA ALA A 14 -7.19 -14.32 13.39
C ALA A 14 -6.07 -13.55 12.65
N LYS A 15 -4.81 -14.00 12.82
CA LYS A 15 -3.67 -13.46 12.09
C LYS A 15 -3.75 -13.78 10.59
N GLU A 16 -4.08 -15.01 10.23
CA GLU A 16 -4.28 -15.43 8.84
C GLU A 16 -5.42 -14.65 8.16
N ASN A 17 -6.54 -14.43 8.86
CA ASN A 17 -7.63 -13.59 8.37
C ASN A 17 -7.16 -12.15 8.13
N GLY A 18 -6.38 -11.59 9.04
CA GLY A 18 -5.82 -10.24 8.88
C GLY A 18 -4.88 -10.11 7.68
N VAL A 19 -4.05 -11.12 7.42
CA VAL A 19 -3.19 -11.14 6.24
C VAL A 19 -4.03 -11.23 4.97
N ALA A 20 -5.00 -12.14 4.91
CA ALA A 20 -5.88 -12.29 3.75
C ALA A 20 -6.65 -10.99 3.43
N ASP A 21 -7.10 -10.27 4.45
CA ASP A 21 -7.76 -8.97 4.29
C ASP A 21 -6.83 -7.93 3.65
N VAL A 22 -5.58 -7.84 4.10
CA VAL A 22 -4.59 -6.89 3.55
C VAL A 22 -4.22 -7.23 2.10
N LEU A 23 -4.05 -8.51 1.76
CA LEU A 23 -3.78 -8.94 0.38
C LEU A 23 -4.96 -8.58 -0.54
N ASN A 24 -6.19 -8.79 -0.08
CA ASN A 24 -7.41 -8.37 -0.79
C ASN A 24 -7.47 -6.85 -0.96
N MET A 25 -7.09 -6.07 0.05
CA MET A 25 -6.99 -4.62 -0.05
C MET A 25 -5.94 -4.18 -1.08
N CYS A 26 -4.79 -4.85 -1.12
CA CYS A 26 -3.75 -4.62 -2.11
C CYS A 26 -4.27 -4.85 -3.52
N ASN A 27 -4.91 -6.00 -3.78
CA ASN A 27 -5.48 -6.32 -5.08
C ASN A 27 -6.54 -5.29 -5.51
N ARG A 28 -7.42 -4.85 -4.60
CA ARG A 28 -8.39 -3.78 -4.88
C ARG A 28 -7.71 -2.47 -5.27
N MET A 29 -6.58 -2.12 -4.65
CA MET A 29 -5.79 -0.94 -5.01
C MET A 29 -5.18 -1.10 -6.41
N LEU A 30 -4.64 -2.27 -6.75
CA LEU A 30 -4.07 -2.56 -8.06
C LEU A 30 -5.12 -2.46 -9.16
N ASP A 31 -6.29 -3.08 -8.95
CA ASP A 31 -7.43 -3.01 -9.87
C ASP A 31 -7.91 -1.57 -10.08
N ALA A 32 -8.05 -0.81 -8.99
CA ALA A 32 -8.44 0.60 -9.02
C ALA A 32 -7.44 1.48 -9.78
N ALA A 33 -6.16 1.13 -9.73
CA ALA A 33 -5.10 1.78 -10.50
C ALA A 33 -5.02 1.29 -11.96
N GLY A 34 -5.85 0.32 -12.37
CA GLY A 34 -5.84 -0.27 -13.70
C GLY A 34 -4.63 -1.18 -13.96
N LEU A 35 -4.02 -1.72 -12.91
CA LEU A 35 -2.85 -2.57 -12.99
C LEU A 35 -3.25 -4.04 -13.12
N VAL A 36 -2.54 -4.78 -13.97
CA VAL A 36 -2.78 -6.23 -14.20
C VAL A 36 -2.11 -7.11 -13.13
N ALA A 37 -1.32 -6.51 -12.23
CA ALA A 37 -0.61 -7.25 -11.19
C ALA A 37 -1.60 -7.86 -10.18
N HIS A 38 -1.26 -9.03 -9.66
CA HIS A 38 -2.04 -9.74 -8.64
C HIS A 38 -1.12 -10.26 -7.53
N VAL A 39 -1.62 -10.22 -6.30
CA VAL A 39 -0.89 -10.60 -5.08
C VAL A 39 -1.64 -11.75 -4.41
N GLU A 40 -1.00 -12.90 -4.25
CA GLU A 40 -1.56 -14.07 -3.55
C GLU A 40 -0.93 -14.30 -2.17
N THR A 41 0.31 -13.83 -1.98
CA THR A 41 1.09 -14.01 -0.76
C THR A 41 1.72 -12.71 -0.26
N GLU A 42 2.17 -12.70 1.00
CA GLU A 42 2.94 -11.57 1.54
C GLU A 42 4.24 -11.33 0.76
N GLU A 43 4.87 -12.38 0.22
CA GLU A 43 6.09 -12.23 -0.58
C GLU A 43 5.79 -11.60 -1.94
N ASP A 44 4.67 -11.95 -2.58
CA ASP A 44 4.23 -11.26 -3.81
C ASP A 44 4.00 -9.77 -3.53
N MET A 45 3.32 -9.48 -2.42
CA MET A 45 3.06 -8.10 -1.99
C MET A 45 4.36 -7.34 -1.79
N ARG A 46 5.33 -7.95 -1.10
CA ARG A 46 6.65 -7.38 -0.87
C ARG A 46 7.34 -7.05 -2.19
N ILE A 47 7.40 -8.00 -3.13
CA ILE A 47 8.11 -7.85 -4.40
C ILE A 47 7.44 -6.78 -5.28
N ILE A 48 6.11 -6.86 -5.44
CA ILE A 48 5.34 -5.97 -6.31
C ILE A 48 5.34 -4.54 -5.76
N CYS A 49 5.05 -4.37 -4.47
CA CYS A 49 4.99 -3.05 -3.85
C CYS A 49 6.36 -2.39 -3.71
N ALA A 50 7.46 -3.16 -3.56
CA ALA A 50 8.82 -2.63 -3.54
C ALA A 50 9.27 -2.02 -4.88
N GLN A 51 8.56 -2.29 -5.98
CA GLN A 51 8.79 -1.61 -7.26
C GLN A 51 8.31 -0.16 -7.28
N THR A 52 7.48 0.23 -6.30
CA THR A 52 6.95 1.58 -6.04
C THR A 52 6.09 2.22 -7.15
N SER A 53 6.23 1.76 -8.38
CA SER A 53 5.40 2.15 -9.54
C SER A 53 3.91 1.91 -9.32
N VAL A 54 3.55 0.85 -8.58
CA VAL A 54 2.16 0.55 -8.23
C VAL A 54 1.53 1.63 -7.35
N PHE A 55 2.30 2.19 -6.41
CA PHE A 55 1.83 3.26 -5.53
C PHE A 55 1.77 4.61 -6.24
N VAL A 56 2.70 4.86 -7.16
CA VAL A 56 2.62 6.03 -8.05
C VAL A 56 1.32 5.97 -8.85
N ALA A 57 1.07 4.85 -9.55
CA ALA A 57 -0.14 4.67 -10.36
C ALA A 57 -1.42 4.80 -9.51
N ALA A 58 -1.46 4.16 -8.34
CA ALA A 58 -2.58 4.28 -7.42
C ALA A 58 -2.82 5.72 -6.96
N CYS A 59 -1.77 6.46 -6.59
CA CYS A 59 -1.89 7.85 -6.16
C CYS A 59 -2.37 8.77 -7.31
N GLU A 60 -1.86 8.57 -8.52
CA GLU A 60 -2.30 9.31 -9.71
C GLU A 60 -3.75 9.03 -10.05
N ALA A 61 -4.18 7.77 -9.94
CA ALA A 61 -5.56 7.37 -10.16
C ALA A 61 -6.50 7.95 -9.09
N VAL A 62 -6.09 8.01 -7.81
CA VAL A 62 -6.87 8.67 -6.74
C VAL A 62 -7.04 10.16 -7.01
N THR A 63 -5.95 10.81 -7.43
CA THR A 63 -5.91 12.27 -7.57
C THR A 63 -6.42 12.76 -8.92
N GLY A 64 -6.48 11.88 -9.91
CA GLY A 64 -6.75 12.24 -11.31
C GLY A 64 -5.68 13.14 -11.92
N GLN A 65 -4.47 13.17 -11.34
CA GLN A 65 -3.40 14.07 -11.75
C GLN A 65 -2.04 13.36 -11.72
N PRO A 66 -1.16 13.64 -12.70
CA PRO A 66 0.20 13.11 -12.66
C PRO A 66 0.98 13.72 -11.50
N LEU A 67 1.73 12.88 -10.79
CA LEU A 67 2.67 13.31 -9.77
C LEU A 67 3.88 13.99 -10.41
N LYS A 68 4.20 15.20 -9.94
CA LYS A 68 5.40 15.95 -10.36
C LYS A 68 6.63 15.41 -9.63
N GLY A 69 7.75 15.32 -10.34
CA GLY A 69 9.04 14.91 -9.76
C GLY A 69 9.22 13.39 -9.63
N ILE A 70 8.31 12.57 -10.16
CA ILE A 70 8.50 11.12 -10.23
C ILE A 70 9.52 10.76 -11.31
N ASN A 71 10.54 9.99 -10.93
CA ASN A 71 11.37 9.25 -11.86
C ASN A 71 10.54 8.09 -12.44
N ARG A 72 10.20 8.13 -13.73
CA ARG A 72 9.38 7.10 -14.40
C ARG A 72 10.15 5.82 -14.72
N HIS A 73 11.47 5.86 -14.63
CA HIS A 73 12.36 4.73 -14.87
C HIS A 73 13.34 4.57 -13.70
N PRO A 74 12.85 4.32 -12.48
CA PRO A 74 13.73 4.14 -11.33
C PRO A 74 14.52 2.85 -11.51
N SER A 75 15.84 2.94 -11.35
CA SER A 75 16.77 1.83 -11.57
C SER A 75 17.38 1.34 -10.26
N THR A 76 17.47 2.22 -9.26
CA THR A 76 18.06 1.94 -7.95
C THR A 76 16.98 1.86 -6.86
N VAL A 77 17.35 1.34 -5.69
CA VAL A 77 16.45 1.36 -4.51
C VAL A 77 16.20 2.80 -4.07
N GLU A 78 17.23 3.64 -4.19
CA GLU A 78 17.22 5.06 -3.86
C GLU A 78 16.24 5.82 -4.77
N ASP A 79 16.27 5.60 -6.09
CA ASP A 79 15.30 6.19 -7.03
C ASP A 79 13.86 5.84 -6.63
N ARG A 80 13.64 4.58 -6.23
CA ARG A 80 12.32 4.10 -5.79
C ARG A 80 11.91 4.73 -4.46
N ALA A 81 12.84 4.92 -3.53
CA ALA A 81 12.60 5.57 -2.25
C ALA A 81 12.24 7.06 -2.41
N GLU A 82 12.90 7.76 -3.34
CA GLU A 82 12.58 9.15 -3.70
C GLU A 82 11.17 9.26 -4.27
N ASN A 83 10.81 8.39 -5.22
CA ASN A 83 9.44 8.31 -5.75
C ASN A 83 8.41 8.09 -4.64
N MET A 84 8.68 7.19 -3.69
CA MET A 84 7.77 6.95 -2.58
C MET A 84 7.66 8.12 -1.63
N SER A 85 8.72 8.91 -1.45
CA SER A 85 8.67 10.11 -0.63
C SER A 85 7.69 11.14 -1.24
N VAL A 86 7.68 11.28 -2.58
CA VAL A 86 6.70 12.10 -3.30
C VAL A 86 5.28 11.57 -3.11
N VAL A 87 5.08 10.25 -3.24
CA VAL A 87 3.77 9.61 -3.03
C VAL A 87 3.25 9.84 -1.61
N ILE A 88 4.07 9.57 -0.58
CA ILE A 88 3.71 9.75 0.82
C ILE A 88 3.35 11.21 1.09
N GLN A 89 4.17 12.16 0.62
CA GLN A 89 3.88 13.60 0.77
C GLN A 89 2.57 14.00 0.09
N ARG A 90 2.30 13.47 -1.11
CA ARG A 90 1.05 13.76 -1.80
C ARG A 90 -0.15 13.25 -1.01
N ILE A 91 -0.08 12.02 -0.51
CA ILE A 91 -1.16 11.42 0.28
C ILE A 91 -1.34 12.19 1.59
N ALA A 92 -0.26 12.50 2.31
CA ALA A 92 -0.29 13.32 3.52
C ALA A 92 -1.02 14.66 3.28
N ALA A 93 -0.70 15.34 2.19
CA ALA A 93 -1.36 16.58 1.79
C ALA A 93 -2.86 16.39 1.47
N LEU A 94 -3.25 15.31 0.77
CA LEU A 94 -4.66 15.00 0.51
C LEU A 94 -5.45 14.70 1.79
N LEU A 95 -4.77 14.14 2.78
CA LEU A 95 -5.36 13.77 4.06
C LEU A 95 -5.39 14.91 5.08
N ASN A 96 -4.67 15.99 4.81
CA ASN A 96 -4.35 17.02 5.81
C ASN A 96 -3.83 16.38 7.10
N THR A 97 -2.95 15.38 6.97
CA THR A 97 -2.38 14.63 8.08
C THR A 97 -0.92 14.33 7.84
N ASP A 98 -0.20 14.07 8.92
CA ASP A 98 1.19 13.68 8.85
C ASP A 98 1.32 12.15 8.71
N LEU A 99 2.18 11.72 7.79
CA LEU A 99 2.49 10.32 7.53
C LEU A 99 3.96 9.99 7.85
N ASN A 100 4.60 10.76 8.74
CA ASN A 100 5.99 10.57 9.18
C ASN A 100 6.32 9.17 9.74
N HIS A 101 5.30 8.38 10.09
CA HIS A 101 5.50 6.98 10.48
C HIS A 101 5.86 6.07 9.30
N LEU A 102 5.61 6.48 8.06
CA LEU A 102 5.97 5.77 6.83
C LEU A 102 7.32 6.25 6.29
N SER A 103 8.07 5.35 5.67
CA SER A 103 9.32 5.68 5.00
C SER A 103 9.37 5.13 3.59
N GLY A 104 9.63 6.01 2.62
CA GLY A 104 9.81 5.59 1.23
C GLY A 104 10.97 4.61 1.05
N ALA A 105 12.04 4.75 1.83
CA ALA A 105 13.18 3.83 1.81
C ALA A 105 12.80 2.44 2.33
N ARG A 106 12.04 2.36 3.43
CA ARG A 106 11.59 1.06 3.95
C ARG A 106 10.65 0.35 2.97
N ILE A 107 9.74 1.08 2.34
CA ILE A 107 8.87 0.54 1.30
C ILE A 107 9.67 0.02 0.09
N ALA A 108 10.65 0.81 -0.40
CA ALA A 108 11.50 0.42 -1.52
C ALA A 108 12.38 -0.82 -1.21
N CYS A 109 12.64 -1.09 0.07
CA CYS A 109 13.32 -2.29 0.58
C CYS A 109 12.37 -3.46 0.89
N GLY A 110 11.06 -3.30 0.69
CA GLY A 110 10.08 -4.34 0.94
C GLY A 110 9.69 -4.52 2.41
N ASP A 111 9.70 -3.46 3.21
CA ASP A 111 9.17 -3.49 4.58
C ASP A 111 7.65 -3.67 4.55
N LEU A 112 7.19 -4.87 4.90
CA LEU A 112 5.77 -5.23 4.84
C LEU A 112 4.91 -4.35 5.74
N LYS A 113 5.42 -3.90 6.89
CA LYS A 113 4.65 -3.06 7.81
C LYS A 113 4.29 -1.71 7.17
N ASP A 114 5.27 -1.01 6.60
CA ASP A 114 5.01 0.26 5.90
C ASP A 114 4.16 0.06 4.64
N ILE A 115 4.37 -1.04 3.90
CA ILE A 115 3.56 -1.39 2.73
C ILE A 115 2.09 -1.60 3.14
N PHE A 116 1.84 -2.37 4.20
CA PHE A 116 0.49 -2.64 4.69
C PHE A 116 -0.21 -1.36 5.11
N ASN A 117 0.44 -0.55 5.96
CA ASN A 117 -0.10 0.72 6.41
C ASN A 117 -0.45 1.65 5.23
N LEU A 118 0.40 1.72 4.21
CA LEU A 118 0.15 2.57 3.05
C LEU A 118 -1.02 2.06 2.20
N VAL A 119 -1.12 0.75 1.97
CA VAL A 119 -2.24 0.13 1.26
C VAL A 119 -3.55 0.40 2.00
N GLU A 120 -3.57 0.24 3.32
CA GLU A 120 -4.74 0.54 4.14
C GLU A 120 -5.20 1.99 3.98
N ILE A 121 -4.26 2.93 4.04
CA ILE A 121 -4.54 4.37 3.88
C ILE A 121 -5.13 4.66 2.49
N LEU A 122 -4.53 4.13 1.43
CA LEU A 122 -4.96 4.36 0.05
C LEU A 122 -6.36 3.81 -0.21
N VAL A 123 -6.60 2.57 0.21
CA VAL A 123 -7.88 1.88 0.03
C VAL A 123 -9.00 2.57 0.80
N ALA A 124 -8.78 2.89 2.08
CA ALA A 124 -9.78 3.58 2.91
C ALA A 124 -10.24 4.92 2.31
N LYS A 125 -9.39 5.56 1.50
CA LYS A 125 -9.67 6.86 0.87
C LYS A 125 -10.22 6.73 -0.54
N TRP A 126 -9.76 5.74 -1.31
CA TRP A 126 -10.32 5.40 -2.61
C TRP A 126 -11.83 5.16 -2.51
N PHE A 127 -12.25 4.32 -1.56
CA PHE A 127 -13.67 3.97 -1.40
C PHE A 127 -14.54 5.18 -1.03
N ARG A 128 -14.07 6.05 -0.12
CA ARG A 128 -14.81 7.30 0.18
C ARG A 128 -14.95 8.22 -1.03
N ARG A 129 -13.99 8.23 -1.96
CA ARG A 129 -14.10 9.05 -3.17
C ARG A 129 -15.04 8.43 -4.20
N CYS A 130 -15.01 7.11 -4.41
CA CYS A 130 -15.96 6.42 -5.28
C CYS A 130 -17.40 6.53 -4.77
N GLU A 131 -17.64 6.41 -3.47
CA GLU A 131 -18.96 6.61 -2.86
C GLU A 131 -19.47 8.04 -3.05
N ASN A 132 -18.59 9.05 -2.96
CA ASN A 132 -18.96 10.45 -3.11
C ASN A 132 -19.11 10.90 -4.58
N ASN A 133 -18.49 10.20 -5.53
CA ASN A 133 -18.59 10.47 -6.97
C ASN A 133 -19.64 9.59 -7.67
N GLY A 134 -20.36 8.73 -6.94
CA GLY A 134 -21.50 7.95 -7.44
C GLY A 134 -22.79 8.77 -7.60
N LYS A 135 -22.70 9.91 -8.30
CA LYS A 135 -23.83 10.65 -8.86
C LYS A 135 -23.60 10.88 -10.35
#